data_AF-A0A1K0G988-F1
#
_entry.id   AF-A0A1K0G988-F1
#
_cell.length_a   1.000
_cell.length_b   1.000
_cell.length_c   1.000
_cell.angle_alpha   90.00
_cell.angle_beta   90.00
_cell.angle_gamma   90.00
#
_symmetry.space_group_name_H-M   'P 1'
#
loop_
_entity.id
_entity.type
_entity.pdbx_description
1 polymer ?
#
loop_
_entity_poly.entity_id
_entity_poly.type
_entity_poly.pdbx_seq_one_letter_code
_entity_poly.pdbx_strand_id
1 'polypeptide(L)'
;MCLAFAALTAGTCTAANKTDANCAVASNATTGVILPPIQSARLMTNFSRTIKYGRVEVKARMPTGNWIWPAVWMMPKDSVYGPWPHSGEIDIFEGRANVPTNRDSEGTNKMSSSLHSGPNYLFDGYGFAIKTRNLWRNWFNQDTHTFGLEWTEDKIWTWEGTRVSKNLEVDYGSGFWKRARFPNQMANGTLLSNPWAGVQGESKNAAPFDQEFYLILNVAVGGTNGYFKDGLGDDKPWSNDAENAAGQFWQAKDKWLPTWPTDPKQRGMEIEYVKMWQKC
;
A
#
# COMPACT_ATOMS: atom_id res chain seq x y z
N MET A 1 6.41 -8.49 1.37
CA MET A 1 6.77 -8.12 2.76
C MET A 1 7.82 -7.01 2.70
N CYS A 2 7.54 -5.83 3.24
CA CYS A 2 8.47 -4.68 3.20
C CYS A 2 9.63 -4.86 4.18
N LEU A 3 10.81 -4.34 3.85
CA LEU A 3 12.06 -4.56 4.62
C LEU A 3 12.22 -3.63 5.83
N ALA A 4 11.25 -2.75 6.13
CA ALA A 4 11.45 -1.56 6.98
C ALA A 4 10.70 -1.54 8.32
N PHE A 5 10.14 -2.66 8.79
CA PHE A 5 9.42 -2.68 10.07
C PHE A 5 10.20 -3.43 11.17
N ALA A 6 10.82 -2.66 12.06
CA ALA A 6 11.15 -3.06 13.42
C ALA A 6 11.14 -1.83 14.32
N ALA A 7 10.33 -1.85 15.38
CA ALA A 7 10.43 -0.93 16.50
C ALA A 7 11.47 -1.47 17.48
N LEU A 8 12.60 -0.79 17.66
CA LEU A 8 13.71 -1.30 18.49
C LEU A 8 14.20 -0.34 19.60
N THR A 9 13.46 0.73 19.93
CA THR A 9 13.90 1.65 21.00
C THR A 9 13.07 1.63 22.28
N ALA A 10 11.91 0.97 22.30
CA ALA A 10 11.03 0.96 23.49
C ALA A 10 11.02 -0.36 24.29
N GLY A 11 11.61 -1.45 23.77
CA GLY A 11 11.58 -2.77 24.43
C GLY A 11 10.18 -3.37 24.63
N THR A 12 9.12 -2.73 24.12
CA THR A 12 7.73 -3.15 24.31
C THR A 12 7.14 -3.65 23.01
N CYS A 13 6.81 -4.94 22.97
CA CYS A 13 6.01 -5.52 21.89
C CYS A 13 4.52 -5.27 22.12
N THR A 14 3.88 -4.60 21.16
CA THR A 14 2.44 -4.30 21.18
C THR A 14 1.63 -5.24 20.29
N ALA A 15 2.25 -6.29 19.73
CA ALA A 15 1.53 -7.31 18.98
C ALA A 15 0.49 -7.99 19.87
N ALA A 16 -0.70 -8.26 19.33
CA ALA A 16 -1.76 -8.98 20.04
C ALA A 16 -1.31 -10.37 20.49
N ASN A 17 -0.48 -11.03 19.67
CA ASN A 17 0.19 -12.27 20.01
C ASN A 17 1.69 -12.01 20.25
N LYS A 18 2.14 -12.10 21.51
CA LYS A 18 3.50 -11.73 21.94
C LYS A 18 4.53 -12.86 21.80
N THR A 19 4.47 -13.64 20.72
CA THR A 19 5.51 -14.63 20.43
C THR A 19 6.82 -13.96 20.00
N ASP A 20 7.94 -14.64 20.18
CA ASP A 20 9.25 -14.17 19.70
C ASP A 20 9.20 -13.83 18.20
N ALA A 21 8.53 -14.64 17.38
CA ALA A 21 8.36 -14.37 15.95
C ALA A 21 7.66 -13.03 15.63
N ASN A 22 6.81 -12.53 16.54
CA ASN A 22 6.08 -11.27 16.37
C ASN A 22 6.76 -10.09 17.08
N CYS A 23 7.67 -10.35 18.02
CA CYS A 23 8.19 -9.37 18.96
C CYS A 23 9.71 -9.20 18.92
N ALA A 24 10.43 -10.14 18.34
CA ALA A 24 11.87 -10.17 18.28
C ALA A 24 12.34 -10.66 16.91
N VAL A 25 13.47 -10.11 16.47
CA VAL A 25 14.19 -10.63 15.31
C VAL A 25 15.66 -10.74 15.69
N ALA A 26 16.25 -11.89 15.40
CA ALA A 26 17.67 -12.14 15.64
C ALA A 26 18.36 -12.33 14.29
N SER A 27 19.52 -11.71 14.13
CA SER A 27 20.36 -11.98 12.96
C SER A 27 20.95 -13.39 13.03
N ASN A 28 21.06 -14.06 11.89
CA ASN A 28 21.68 -15.37 11.76
C ASN A 28 22.55 -15.40 10.49
N ALA A 29 23.86 -15.55 10.69
CA ALA A 29 24.84 -15.54 9.59
C ALA A 29 24.73 -16.77 8.67
N THR A 30 24.27 -17.91 9.19
CA THR A 30 24.13 -19.16 8.41
C THR A 30 22.93 -19.11 7.48
N THR A 31 21.81 -18.56 7.94
CA THR A 31 20.58 -18.41 7.13
C THR A 31 20.52 -17.08 6.37
N GLY A 32 21.49 -16.18 6.58
CA GLY A 32 21.54 -14.86 5.96
C GLY A 32 20.48 -13.88 6.47
N VAL A 33 19.80 -14.21 7.59
CA VAL A 33 18.84 -13.32 8.23
C VAL A 33 19.59 -12.15 8.86
N ILE A 34 19.28 -10.94 8.43
CA ILE A 34 19.80 -9.71 9.04
C ILE A 34 18.71 -9.03 9.87
N LEU A 35 19.11 -8.21 10.84
CA LEU A 35 18.18 -7.27 11.45
C LEU A 35 17.69 -6.29 10.37
N PRO A 36 16.41 -5.86 10.41
CA PRO A 36 15.89 -4.85 9.50
C PRO A 36 16.84 -3.65 9.45
N PRO A 37 17.47 -3.40 8.29
CA PRO A 37 18.57 -2.44 8.23
C PRO A 37 18.10 -0.98 8.27
N ILE A 38 16.79 -0.76 8.13
CA ILE A 38 16.18 0.56 8.03
C ILE A 38 15.05 0.69 9.04
N GLN A 39 15.06 1.82 9.75
CA GLN A 39 13.95 2.24 10.59
C GLN A 39 13.05 3.20 9.81
N SER A 40 11.74 2.92 9.83
CA SER A 40 10.73 3.79 9.23
C SER A 40 9.47 3.85 10.10
N ALA A 41 8.47 4.61 9.66
CA ALA A 41 7.20 4.79 10.34
C ALA A 41 6.01 4.29 9.51
N ARG A 42 5.02 3.76 10.23
CA ARG A 42 3.64 3.54 9.76
C ARG A 42 2.71 4.15 10.79
N LEU A 43 2.00 5.19 10.39
CA LEU A 43 1.00 5.87 11.20
C LEU A 43 -0.37 5.33 10.82
N MET A 44 -1.21 5.03 11.81
CA MET A 44 -2.53 4.43 11.62
C MET A 44 -3.56 5.15 12.48
N THR A 45 -4.77 5.36 11.94
CA THR A 45 -5.86 5.99 12.69
C THR A 45 -6.82 4.98 13.35
N ASN A 46 -6.51 3.68 13.31
CA ASN A 46 -7.40 2.61 13.77
C ASN A 46 -7.93 2.78 15.20
N PHE A 47 -7.15 3.39 16.10
CA PHE A 47 -7.54 3.65 17.49
C PHE A 47 -8.14 5.04 17.73
N SER A 48 -8.20 5.91 16.72
CA SER A 48 -8.63 7.30 16.87
C SER A 48 -9.79 7.69 15.95
N ARG A 49 -9.72 7.32 14.67
CA ARG A 49 -10.72 7.66 13.67
C ARG A 49 -10.81 6.61 12.57
N THR A 50 -12.02 6.13 12.37
CA THR A 50 -12.44 5.33 11.22
C THR A 50 -13.56 6.07 10.49
N ILE A 51 -13.77 5.75 9.22
CA ILE A 51 -14.94 6.23 8.46
C ILE A 51 -15.52 5.08 7.64
N LYS A 52 -16.83 5.10 7.44
CA LYS A 52 -17.52 4.38 6.37
C LYS A 52 -18.26 5.41 5.52
N TYR A 53 -17.90 5.51 4.25
CA TYR A 53 -18.37 6.54 3.33
C TYR A 53 -18.02 7.98 3.78
N GLY A 54 -17.74 8.85 2.82
CA GLY A 54 -17.32 10.22 3.03
C GLY A 54 -16.06 10.54 2.23
N ARG A 55 -15.12 11.25 2.86
CA ARG A 55 -13.94 11.79 2.18
C ARG A 55 -12.70 11.70 3.04
N VAL A 56 -11.57 11.40 2.41
CA VAL A 56 -10.23 11.56 2.98
C VAL A 56 -9.43 12.51 2.10
N GLU A 57 -8.65 13.38 2.73
CA GLU A 57 -7.75 14.32 2.06
C GLU A 57 -6.42 14.34 2.82
N VAL A 58 -5.33 14.01 2.12
CA VAL A 58 -3.98 14.02 2.65
C VAL A 58 -3.15 14.93 1.77
N LYS A 59 -2.65 16.03 2.33
CA LYS A 59 -1.72 16.91 1.64
C LYS A 59 -0.31 16.59 2.08
N ALA A 60 0.50 16.09 1.16
CA ALA A 60 1.85 15.62 1.45
C ALA A 60 2.79 15.74 0.24
N ARG A 61 4.08 15.83 0.52
CA ARG A 61 5.16 15.65 -0.46
C ARG A 61 5.83 14.29 -0.24
N MET A 62 6.05 13.56 -1.31
CA MET A 62 6.60 12.21 -1.26
C MET A 62 8.12 12.21 -1.05
N PRO A 63 8.68 11.15 -0.46
CA PRO A 63 10.12 11.02 -0.29
C PRO A 63 10.86 10.91 -1.63
N THR A 64 12.17 11.12 -1.56
CA THR A 64 13.14 10.88 -2.62
C THR A 64 14.15 9.84 -2.15
N GLY A 65 14.45 8.86 -3.00
CA GLY A 65 15.50 7.88 -2.75
C GLY A 65 15.19 6.53 -3.39
N ASN A 66 16.21 5.84 -3.86
CA ASN A 66 16.00 4.53 -4.47
C ASN A 66 15.40 3.55 -3.46
N TRP A 67 14.44 2.75 -3.95
CA TRP A 67 13.84 1.63 -3.23
C TRP A 67 12.94 2.02 -2.06
N ILE A 68 12.61 3.31 -1.91
CA ILE A 68 11.60 3.76 -0.94
C ILE A 68 10.21 3.69 -1.58
N TRP A 69 9.23 3.20 -0.82
CA TRP A 69 7.86 2.96 -1.22
C TRP A 69 6.90 3.69 -0.25
N PRO A 70 6.58 4.96 -0.52
CA PRO A 70 5.54 5.70 0.19
C PRO A 70 4.13 5.22 -0.18
N ALA A 71 3.24 5.18 0.82
CA ALA A 71 1.83 4.85 0.61
C ALA A 71 0.89 5.66 1.51
N VAL A 72 -0.26 6.05 0.94
CA VAL A 72 -1.44 6.62 1.60
C VAL A 72 -2.61 5.70 1.27
N TRP A 73 -3.07 4.94 2.25
CA TRP A 73 -3.97 3.82 2.03
C TRP A 73 -4.85 3.58 3.24
N MET A 74 -5.87 2.75 3.10
CA MET A 74 -6.82 2.45 4.15
C MET A 74 -7.07 0.96 4.27
N MET A 75 -7.24 0.51 5.49
CA MET A 75 -7.56 -0.88 5.82
C MET A 75 -8.87 -0.94 6.62
N PRO A 76 -9.63 -2.04 6.53
CA PRO A 76 -10.82 -2.24 7.34
C PRO A 76 -10.44 -2.27 8.82
N LYS A 77 -11.25 -1.62 9.66
CA LYS A 77 -11.11 -1.65 11.12
C LYS A 77 -11.22 -3.07 11.66
N ASP A 78 -12.22 -3.78 11.15
CA ASP A 78 -12.54 -5.14 11.50
C ASP A 78 -12.52 -6.02 10.25
N SER A 79 -11.93 -7.21 10.36
CA SER A 79 -11.87 -8.19 9.27
C SER A 79 -13.19 -8.96 9.12
N VAL A 80 -14.30 -8.24 8.90
CA VAL A 80 -15.68 -8.78 8.89
C VAL A 80 -15.85 -9.94 7.91
N TYR A 81 -15.20 -9.88 6.74
CA TYR A 81 -15.29 -10.91 5.71
C TYR A 81 -14.16 -11.95 5.77
N GLY A 82 -13.25 -11.82 6.73
CA GLY A 82 -12.05 -12.65 6.84
C GLY A 82 -10.76 -11.89 6.55
N PRO A 83 -9.62 -12.60 6.50
CA PRO A 83 -8.31 -12.01 6.30
C PRO A 83 -8.18 -11.30 4.94
N TRP A 84 -7.18 -10.45 4.80
CA TRP A 84 -6.88 -9.81 3.52
C TRP A 84 -6.74 -10.85 2.38
N PRO A 85 -7.27 -10.60 1.17
CA PRO A 85 -7.97 -9.39 0.73
C PRO A 85 -9.52 -9.46 0.90
N HIS A 86 -10.06 -10.38 1.70
CA HIS A 86 -11.51 -10.57 1.84
C HIS A 86 -12.21 -9.31 2.32
N SER A 87 -11.63 -8.64 3.30
CA SER A 87 -12.19 -7.43 3.93
C SER A 87 -11.74 -6.12 3.27
N GLY A 88 -10.99 -6.20 2.17
CA GLY A 88 -10.63 -5.06 1.33
C GLY A 88 -9.38 -4.27 1.76
N GLU A 89 -8.91 -3.44 0.84
CA GLU A 89 -7.86 -2.42 1.01
C GLU A 89 -8.13 -1.29 0.01
N ILE A 90 -7.93 -0.02 0.42
CA ILE A 90 -8.10 1.15 -0.45
C ILE A 90 -6.78 1.90 -0.54
N ASP A 91 -6.13 1.89 -1.69
CA ASP A 91 -4.92 2.65 -1.93
C ASP A 91 -5.26 3.96 -2.61
N ILE A 92 -5.11 5.06 -1.86
CA ILE A 92 -5.32 6.42 -2.38
C ILE A 92 -4.09 6.81 -3.20
N PHE A 93 -2.91 6.55 -2.66
CA PHE A 93 -1.63 6.74 -3.33
C PHE A 93 -0.68 5.60 -2.97
N GLU A 94 -0.09 5.01 -3.99
CA GLU A 94 1.16 4.26 -3.88
C GLU A 94 2.12 4.70 -4.98
N GLY A 95 3.41 4.77 -4.64
CA GLY A 95 4.44 5.11 -5.62
C GLY A 95 5.82 4.68 -5.15
N ARG A 96 6.80 4.94 -6.01
CA ARG A 96 8.22 4.72 -5.73
C ARG A 96 8.92 6.07 -5.61
N ALA A 97 9.90 6.16 -4.72
CA ALA A 97 10.66 7.39 -4.53
C ALA A 97 11.93 7.47 -5.39
N ASN A 98 12.18 6.47 -6.24
CA ASN A 98 13.28 6.48 -7.20
C ASN A 98 13.17 7.73 -8.09
N VAL A 99 14.28 8.44 -8.29
CA VAL A 99 14.32 9.60 -9.18
C VAL A 99 14.18 9.11 -10.63
N PRO A 100 13.17 9.58 -11.37
CA PRO A 100 12.97 9.21 -12.78
C PRO A 100 14.18 9.58 -13.64
N THR A 101 14.64 8.64 -14.47
CA THR A 101 15.69 8.90 -15.49
C THR A 101 15.09 9.27 -16.84
N ASN A 102 13.81 8.93 -17.05
CA ASN A 102 13.04 9.25 -18.24
C ASN A 102 11.54 9.35 -17.90
N ARG A 103 10.73 9.66 -18.91
CA ARG A 103 9.29 9.87 -18.77
C ARG A 103 8.48 8.63 -18.39
N ASP A 104 8.95 7.45 -18.79
CA ASP A 104 8.27 6.17 -18.58
C ASP A 104 8.73 5.48 -17.29
N SER A 105 9.68 6.09 -16.57
CA SER A 105 10.19 5.58 -15.31
C SER A 105 9.05 5.39 -14.30
N GLU A 106 9.13 4.31 -13.53
CA GLU A 106 8.22 4.06 -12.41
C GLU A 106 8.86 4.62 -11.13
N GLY A 107 8.94 5.94 -11.03
CA GLY A 107 9.58 6.63 -9.89
C GLY A 107 8.65 7.67 -9.28
N THR A 108 9.24 8.77 -8.79
CA THR A 108 8.47 9.88 -8.18
C THR A 108 7.53 10.59 -9.15
N ASN A 109 7.62 10.30 -10.45
CA ASN A 109 6.71 10.77 -11.50
C ASN A 109 5.43 9.94 -11.63
N LYS A 110 5.27 8.82 -10.93
CA LYS A 110 4.15 7.88 -11.11
C LYS A 110 3.50 7.51 -9.77
N MET A 111 2.18 7.48 -9.79
CA MET A 111 1.36 6.95 -8.69
C MET A 111 0.37 5.91 -9.19
N SER A 112 -0.02 5.00 -8.32
CA SER A 112 -1.19 4.15 -8.44
C SER A 112 -2.23 4.45 -7.36
N SER A 113 -3.49 4.22 -7.71
CA SER A 113 -4.57 3.99 -6.76
C SER A 113 -5.21 2.64 -7.09
N SER A 114 -5.55 1.86 -6.08
CA SER A 114 -6.09 0.50 -6.22
C SER A 114 -7.14 0.21 -5.16
N LEU A 115 -8.02 -0.74 -5.47
CA LEU A 115 -8.91 -1.38 -4.51
C LEU A 115 -8.60 -2.87 -4.49
N HIS A 116 -8.07 -3.40 -3.39
CA HIS A 116 -7.84 -4.83 -3.26
C HIS A 116 -9.08 -5.50 -2.71
N SER A 117 -9.49 -6.60 -3.33
CA SER A 117 -10.64 -7.40 -2.91
C SER A 117 -10.58 -8.75 -3.61
N GLY A 118 -10.80 -9.84 -2.88
CA GLY A 118 -10.81 -11.16 -3.50
C GLY A 118 -10.98 -12.31 -2.51
N PRO A 119 -11.14 -13.55 -3.00
CA PRO A 119 -11.36 -14.74 -2.16
C PRO A 119 -10.11 -15.26 -1.44
N ASN A 120 -8.90 -14.81 -1.77
CA ASN A 120 -7.65 -15.12 -1.06
C ASN A 120 -6.47 -14.35 -1.70
N TYR A 121 -5.27 -14.53 -1.13
CA TYR A 121 -4.04 -13.88 -1.59
C TYR A 121 -3.61 -14.18 -3.03
N LEU A 122 -4.00 -15.33 -3.61
CA LEU A 122 -3.68 -15.68 -5.01
C LEU A 122 -4.65 -15.03 -5.99
N PHE A 123 -5.87 -14.76 -5.54
CA PHE A 123 -6.94 -14.20 -6.36
C PHE A 123 -7.33 -12.84 -5.82
N ASP A 124 -6.36 -11.94 -5.76
CA ASP A 124 -6.61 -10.54 -5.48
C ASP A 124 -7.09 -9.82 -6.76
N GLY A 125 -8.30 -9.26 -6.69
CA GLY A 125 -9.00 -8.63 -7.81
C GLY A 125 -8.53 -7.21 -8.14
N TYR A 126 -7.48 -6.69 -7.48
CA TYR A 126 -7.00 -5.31 -7.66
C TYR A 126 -6.72 -4.94 -9.13
N GLY A 127 -6.32 -5.90 -9.97
CA GLY A 127 -6.08 -5.68 -11.41
C GLY A 127 -7.32 -5.18 -12.18
N PHE A 128 -8.52 -5.36 -11.63
CA PHE A 128 -9.79 -4.84 -12.19
C PHE A 128 -10.26 -3.54 -11.53
N ALA A 129 -9.47 -2.99 -10.62
CA ALA A 129 -9.76 -1.80 -9.84
C ALA A 129 -8.49 -0.99 -9.53
N ILE A 130 -7.57 -0.87 -10.48
CA ILE A 130 -6.33 -0.10 -10.37
C ILE A 130 -6.24 0.96 -11.47
N LYS A 131 -5.69 2.13 -11.14
CA LYS A 131 -5.34 3.16 -12.13
C LYS A 131 -4.02 3.84 -11.76
N THR A 132 -3.20 4.08 -12.78
CA THR A 132 -1.96 4.83 -12.65
C THR A 132 -2.09 6.24 -13.23
N ARG A 133 -1.44 7.21 -12.58
CA ARG A 133 -1.25 8.58 -13.08
C ARG A 133 0.25 8.86 -13.15
N ASN A 134 0.68 9.44 -14.27
CA ASN A 134 2.01 9.99 -14.45
C ASN A 134 1.95 11.51 -14.41
N LEU A 135 2.94 12.14 -13.77
CA LEU A 135 3.17 13.58 -13.81
C LEU A 135 4.31 13.90 -14.78
N TRP A 136 4.06 14.87 -15.66
CA TRP A 136 5.03 15.30 -16.67
C TRP A 136 5.95 16.42 -16.21
N ARG A 137 5.58 17.10 -15.13
CA ARG A 137 6.29 18.20 -14.46
C ARG A 137 5.97 18.12 -12.98
N ASN A 138 6.86 18.65 -12.14
CA ASN A 138 6.67 18.76 -10.70
C ASN A 138 6.23 17.42 -10.09
N TRP A 139 7.17 16.48 -10.04
CA TRP A 139 6.94 15.12 -9.54
C TRP A 139 6.52 15.11 -8.08
N PHE A 140 5.99 13.99 -7.60
CA PHE A 140 5.41 13.87 -6.27
C PHE A 140 6.39 14.18 -5.13
N ASN A 141 7.70 14.16 -5.41
CA ASN A 141 8.75 14.50 -4.45
C ASN A 141 9.22 15.97 -4.49
N GLN A 142 8.85 16.72 -5.54
CA GLN A 142 9.29 18.10 -5.80
C GLN A 142 8.34 19.13 -5.20
N ASP A 143 7.03 18.91 -5.31
CA ASP A 143 5.98 19.80 -4.79
C ASP A 143 5.07 19.07 -3.80
N THR A 144 4.33 19.81 -2.98
CA THR A 144 3.27 19.21 -2.16
C THR A 144 2.03 18.94 -3.01
N HIS A 145 1.51 17.71 -2.92
CA HIS A 145 0.30 17.28 -3.60
C HIS A 145 -0.82 17.01 -2.61
N THR A 146 -2.07 17.09 -3.07
CA THR A 146 -3.23 16.68 -2.28
C THR A 146 -3.80 15.41 -2.88
N PHE A 147 -3.76 14.32 -2.11
CA PHE A 147 -4.33 13.03 -2.46
C PHE A 147 -5.65 12.88 -1.75
N GLY A 148 -6.70 12.53 -2.49
CA GLY A 148 -8.01 12.41 -1.92
C GLY A 148 -8.78 11.19 -2.36
N LEU A 149 -9.70 10.80 -1.50
CA LEU A 149 -10.65 9.73 -1.66
C LEU A 149 -12.04 10.30 -1.45
N GLU A 150 -12.96 9.93 -2.31
CA GLU A 150 -14.38 10.12 -2.10
C GLU A 150 -15.04 8.75 -2.20
N TRP A 151 -15.88 8.46 -1.22
CA TRP A 151 -16.41 7.14 -1.00
C TRP A 151 -17.88 7.24 -0.63
N THR A 152 -18.71 6.50 -1.35
CA THR A 152 -20.16 6.48 -1.18
C THR A 152 -20.63 5.03 -1.19
N GLU A 153 -21.92 4.85 -0.94
CA GLU A 153 -22.63 3.58 -1.00
C GLU A 153 -22.61 2.94 -2.39
N ASP A 154 -22.35 3.73 -3.44
CA ASP A 154 -22.45 3.29 -4.84
C ASP A 154 -21.11 3.24 -5.57
N LYS A 155 -20.11 4.00 -5.10
CA LYS A 155 -18.81 4.13 -5.77
C LYS A 155 -17.70 4.64 -4.86
N ILE A 156 -16.47 4.37 -5.29
CA ILE A 156 -15.24 4.97 -4.78
C ILE A 156 -14.51 5.67 -5.92
N TRP A 157 -13.98 6.86 -5.68
CA TRP A 157 -12.97 7.44 -6.58
C TRP A 157 -11.86 8.14 -5.81
N THR A 158 -10.66 8.07 -6.36
CA THR A 158 -9.49 8.80 -5.88
C THR A 158 -9.20 9.97 -6.81
N TRP A 159 -8.51 10.98 -6.29
CA TRP A 159 -8.12 12.16 -7.05
C TRP A 159 -6.81 12.72 -6.52
N GLU A 160 -6.11 13.47 -7.38
CA GLU A 160 -4.88 14.15 -7.03
C GLU A 160 -4.93 15.60 -7.50
N GLY A 161 -4.51 16.51 -6.62
CA GLY A 161 -4.54 17.96 -6.79
C GLY A 161 -5.93 18.53 -6.46
N THR A 162 -6.92 18.19 -7.28
CA THR A 162 -8.31 18.67 -7.10
C THR A 162 -9.32 17.54 -7.28
N ARG A 163 -10.52 17.69 -6.71
CA ARG A 163 -11.60 16.69 -6.77
C ARG A 163 -12.07 16.35 -8.19
N VAL A 164 -11.87 17.25 -9.16
CA VAL A 164 -12.21 17.01 -10.57
C VAL A 164 -11.14 16.18 -11.30
N SER A 165 -9.91 16.20 -10.80
CA SER A 165 -8.75 15.50 -11.36
C SER A 165 -8.70 14.06 -10.84
N LYS A 166 -9.75 13.28 -11.14
CA LYS A 166 -9.84 11.87 -10.73
C LYS A 166 -8.66 11.04 -11.24
N ASN A 167 -8.22 10.09 -10.43
CA ASN A 167 -7.28 9.05 -10.82
C ASN A 167 -8.03 7.73 -11.04
N LEU A 168 -8.45 7.06 -9.97
CA LEU A 168 -9.28 5.86 -10.03
C LEU A 168 -10.75 6.22 -9.81
N GLU A 169 -11.67 5.58 -10.54
CA GLU A 169 -13.10 5.60 -10.26
C GLU A 169 -13.69 4.20 -10.45
N VAL A 170 -14.43 3.74 -9.45
CA VAL A 170 -15.03 2.41 -9.40
C VAL A 170 -16.46 2.53 -8.89
N ASP A 171 -17.42 2.45 -9.81
CA ASP A 171 -18.81 2.18 -9.44
C ASP A 171 -18.98 0.71 -9.05
N TYR A 172 -19.71 0.45 -7.99
CA TYR A 172 -19.90 -0.90 -7.46
C TYR A 172 -20.71 -1.78 -8.42
N GLY A 173 -21.71 -1.21 -9.12
CA GLY A 173 -22.43 -1.87 -10.21
C GLY A 173 -22.93 -3.26 -9.82
N SER A 174 -22.29 -4.31 -10.35
CA SER A 174 -22.63 -5.71 -10.08
C SER A 174 -21.83 -6.37 -8.95
N GLY A 175 -21.07 -5.61 -8.18
CA GLY A 175 -20.21 -6.05 -7.09
C GLY A 175 -18.80 -6.47 -7.51
N PHE A 176 -17.89 -6.52 -6.53
CA PHE A 176 -16.46 -6.78 -6.74
C PHE A 176 -16.17 -8.22 -7.21
N TRP A 177 -16.98 -9.21 -6.78
CA TRP A 177 -16.85 -10.59 -7.24
C TRP A 177 -16.98 -10.72 -8.77
N LYS A 178 -18.04 -10.12 -9.32
CA LYS A 178 -18.29 -10.15 -10.77
C LYS A 178 -17.29 -9.28 -11.53
N ARG A 179 -16.92 -8.12 -10.97
CA ARG A 179 -15.92 -7.22 -11.55
C ARG A 179 -14.57 -7.90 -11.78
N ALA A 180 -14.10 -8.66 -10.79
CA ALA A 180 -12.80 -9.31 -10.82
C ALA A 180 -12.75 -10.62 -11.64
N ARG A 181 -13.90 -11.09 -12.15
CA ARG A 181 -14.01 -12.26 -13.04
C ARG A 181 -13.28 -13.49 -12.49
N PHE A 182 -13.39 -13.73 -11.17
CA PHE A 182 -12.72 -14.86 -10.54
C PHE A 182 -13.15 -16.19 -11.17
N PRO A 183 -12.22 -17.15 -11.34
CA PRO A 183 -12.58 -18.47 -11.81
C PRO A 183 -13.43 -19.20 -10.76
N ASN A 184 -14.17 -20.22 -11.18
CA ASN A 184 -14.97 -21.02 -10.25
C ASN A 184 -14.12 -21.93 -9.36
N GLN A 185 -12.90 -22.27 -9.80
CA GLN A 185 -12.01 -23.19 -9.10
C GLN A 185 -10.54 -22.87 -9.36
N MET A 186 -9.69 -23.33 -8.43
CA MET A 186 -8.24 -23.31 -8.54
C MET A 186 -7.74 -24.43 -9.46
N ALA A 187 -6.46 -24.36 -9.87
CA ALA A 187 -5.84 -25.36 -10.74
C ALA A 187 -5.84 -26.79 -10.14
N ASN A 188 -5.85 -26.90 -8.81
CA ASN A 188 -5.94 -28.18 -8.08
C ASN A 188 -7.39 -28.68 -7.88
N GLY A 189 -8.39 -28.00 -8.47
CA GLY A 189 -9.82 -28.35 -8.37
C GLY A 189 -10.54 -27.82 -7.13
N THR A 190 -9.87 -27.11 -6.21
CA THR A 190 -10.54 -26.48 -5.06
C THR A 190 -11.49 -25.38 -5.54
N LEU A 191 -12.77 -25.44 -5.14
CA LEU A 191 -13.77 -24.43 -5.47
C LEU A 191 -13.45 -23.10 -4.78
N LEU A 192 -13.58 -22.01 -5.52
CA LEU A 192 -13.45 -20.66 -4.97
C LEU A 192 -14.80 -20.20 -4.42
N SER A 193 -14.84 -19.94 -3.12
CA SER A 193 -16.02 -19.41 -2.44
C SER A 193 -16.02 -17.89 -2.49
N ASN A 194 -17.19 -17.29 -2.72
CA ASN A 194 -17.36 -15.84 -2.64
C ASN A 194 -17.55 -15.42 -1.17
N PRO A 195 -16.58 -14.71 -0.55
CA PRO A 195 -16.67 -14.29 0.85
C PRO A 195 -17.83 -13.32 1.11
N TRP A 196 -18.36 -12.68 0.07
CA TRP A 196 -19.43 -11.67 0.17
C TRP A 196 -20.81 -12.22 -0.24
N ALA A 197 -20.94 -13.52 -0.51
CA ALA A 197 -22.19 -14.12 -1.00
C ALA A 197 -23.39 -13.92 -0.05
N GLY A 198 -23.12 -13.77 1.25
CA GLY A 198 -24.14 -13.54 2.27
C GLY A 198 -24.57 -12.08 2.44
N VAL A 199 -23.92 -11.13 1.78
CA VAL A 199 -24.25 -9.70 1.91
C VAL A 199 -25.52 -9.39 1.14
N GLN A 200 -26.48 -8.73 1.81
CA GLN A 200 -27.79 -8.40 1.26
C GLN A 200 -28.06 -6.89 1.36
N GLY A 201 -29.18 -6.44 0.77
CA GLY A 201 -29.62 -5.05 0.83
C GLY A 201 -28.74 -4.09 0.00
N GLU A 202 -28.63 -2.85 0.47
CA GLU A 202 -27.93 -1.77 -0.21
C GLU A 202 -26.42 -2.03 -0.33
N SER A 203 -25.83 -2.71 0.66
CA SER A 203 -24.39 -3.04 0.65
C SER A 203 -23.99 -4.21 -0.25
N LYS A 204 -24.94 -4.93 -0.87
CA LYS A 204 -24.67 -6.19 -1.60
C LYS A 204 -23.57 -6.09 -2.66
N ASN A 205 -23.44 -4.91 -3.28
CA ASN A 205 -22.45 -4.65 -4.32
C ASN A 205 -21.25 -3.86 -3.79
N ALA A 206 -21.39 -3.21 -2.64
CA ALA A 206 -20.35 -2.40 -2.02
C ALA A 206 -19.30 -3.26 -1.31
N ALA A 207 -19.67 -4.45 -0.82
CA ALA A 207 -18.75 -5.36 -0.15
C ALA A 207 -17.50 -5.68 -1.01
N PRO A 208 -16.28 -5.58 -0.43
CA PRO A 208 -16.01 -5.40 1.01
C PRO A 208 -15.92 -3.95 1.51
N PHE A 209 -16.15 -2.96 0.66
CA PHE A 209 -16.05 -1.53 0.97
C PHE A 209 -17.35 -0.94 1.53
N ASP A 210 -18.03 -1.73 2.36
CA ASP A 210 -19.25 -1.39 3.09
C ASP A 210 -19.04 -1.41 4.61
N GLN A 211 -17.79 -1.53 5.06
CA GLN A 211 -17.36 -1.53 6.46
C GLN A 211 -16.61 -0.25 6.83
N GLU A 212 -16.27 -0.05 8.10
CA GLU A 212 -15.42 1.07 8.53
C GLU A 212 -13.95 0.82 8.16
N PHE A 213 -13.28 1.83 7.60
CA PHE A 213 -11.85 1.80 7.27
C PHE A 213 -11.09 2.88 8.04
N TYR A 214 -9.83 2.60 8.40
CA TYR A 214 -8.91 3.55 8.99
C TYR A 214 -7.77 3.90 8.02
N LEU A 215 -7.22 5.09 8.16
CA LEU A 215 -6.15 5.60 7.31
C LEU A 215 -4.78 5.13 7.79
N ILE A 216 -3.90 4.87 6.84
CA ILE A 216 -2.51 4.48 7.03
C ILE A 216 -1.61 5.37 6.16
N LEU A 217 -0.57 5.91 6.79
CA LEU A 217 0.53 6.62 6.13
C LEU A 217 1.82 5.89 6.46
N ASN A 218 2.55 5.42 5.46
CA ASN A 218 3.86 4.81 5.69
C ASN A 218 4.88 5.12 4.62
N VAL A 219 6.13 4.86 4.98
CA VAL A 219 7.26 4.86 4.06
C VAL A 219 7.94 3.50 4.18
N ALA A 220 7.66 2.59 3.27
CA ALA A 220 8.32 1.29 3.22
C ALA A 220 9.65 1.38 2.44
N VAL A 221 10.48 0.36 2.56
CA VAL A 221 11.73 0.23 1.78
C VAL A 221 11.85 -1.20 1.27
N GLY A 222 12.20 -1.33 -0.01
CA GLY A 222 12.35 -2.59 -0.74
C GLY A 222 11.11 -3.49 -0.69
N GLY A 223 11.35 -4.80 -0.70
CA GLY A 223 10.32 -5.83 -0.65
C GLY A 223 10.47 -6.89 -1.75
N THR A 224 9.86 -8.05 -1.54
CA THR A 224 9.94 -9.22 -2.44
C THR A 224 8.61 -9.58 -3.10
N ASN A 225 7.56 -8.79 -2.91
CA ASN A 225 6.23 -9.04 -3.47
C ASN A 225 6.10 -8.62 -4.95
N GLY A 226 7.20 -8.34 -5.63
CA GLY A 226 7.20 -7.89 -7.03
C GLY A 226 6.82 -6.41 -7.23
N TYR A 227 6.58 -5.64 -6.16
CA TYR A 227 6.30 -4.20 -6.30
C TYR A 227 7.48 -3.48 -6.95
N PHE A 228 8.72 -3.78 -6.53
CA PHE A 228 9.93 -3.50 -7.30
C PHE A 228 10.24 -4.74 -8.15
N LYS A 229 10.03 -4.68 -9.46
CA LYS A 229 10.18 -5.84 -10.35
C LYS A 229 11.65 -6.15 -10.60
N ASP A 230 11.96 -7.43 -10.81
CA ASP A 230 13.31 -7.85 -11.23
C ASP A 230 13.52 -7.57 -12.73
N GLY A 231 14.78 -7.35 -13.11
CA GLY A 231 15.18 -7.29 -14.52
C GLY A 231 14.73 -6.04 -15.30
N LEU A 232 14.38 -4.94 -14.61
CA LEU A 232 13.99 -3.68 -15.26
C LEU A 232 15.17 -2.83 -15.74
N GLY A 233 16.42 -3.24 -15.45
CA GLY A 233 17.61 -2.43 -15.76
C GLY A 233 17.73 -1.15 -14.92
N ASP A 234 17.05 -1.12 -13.77
CA ASP A 234 17.04 -0.01 -12.81
C ASP A 234 18.06 -0.19 -11.67
N ASP A 235 19.03 -1.09 -11.86
CA ASP A 235 20.07 -1.46 -10.88
C ASP A 235 19.54 -1.95 -9.53
N LYS A 236 18.35 -2.58 -9.51
CA LYS A 236 17.78 -3.22 -8.33
C LYS A 236 18.80 -4.22 -7.72
N PRO A 237 19.22 -4.05 -6.46
CA PRO A 237 20.32 -4.83 -5.88
C PRO A 237 19.91 -6.18 -5.27
N TRP A 238 18.62 -6.54 -5.29
CA TRP A 238 18.13 -7.83 -4.76
C TRP A 238 17.14 -8.48 -5.74
N SER A 239 16.99 -9.80 -5.66
CA SER A 239 15.94 -10.55 -6.37
C SER A 239 14.71 -10.76 -5.47
N ASN A 240 13.51 -10.77 -6.05
CA ASN A 240 12.29 -11.11 -5.31
C ASN A 240 12.26 -12.57 -4.83
N ASP A 241 12.97 -13.46 -5.53
CA ASP A 241 13.01 -14.90 -5.22
C ASP A 241 14.15 -15.28 -4.26
N ALA A 242 14.99 -14.31 -3.88
CA ALA A 242 16.12 -14.55 -2.99
C ALA A 242 15.69 -14.72 -1.53
N GLU A 243 16.06 -15.84 -0.91
CA GLU A 243 15.85 -16.09 0.52
C GLU A 243 16.52 -15.03 1.41
N ASN A 244 17.65 -14.48 0.95
CA ASN A 244 18.43 -13.46 1.66
C ASN A 244 18.30 -12.05 1.04
N ALA A 245 17.18 -11.73 0.40
CA ALA A 245 16.94 -10.44 -0.26
C ALA A 245 17.26 -9.21 0.61
N ALA A 246 16.92 -9.25 1.90
CA ALA A 246 17.25 -8.18 2.85
C ALA A 246 18.76 -7.98 3.00
N GLY A 247 19.52 -9.08 3.06
CA GLY A 247 20.98 -9.08 3.10
C GLY A 247 21.60 -8.52 1.83
N GLN A 248 21.11 -8.94 0.66
CA GLN A 248 21.54 -8.42 -0.64
C GLN A 248 21.29 -6.90 -0.75
N PHE A 249 20.11 -6.46 -0.32
CA PHE A 249 19.77 -5.04 -0.23
C PHE A 249 20.77 -4.28 0.65
N TRP A 250 21.06 -4.77 1.87
CA TRP A 250 21.99 -4.12 2.79
C TRP A 250 23.44 -4.08 2.28
N GLN A 251 23.92 -5.15 1.66
CA GLN A 251 25.27 -5.21 1.08
C GLN A 251 25.46 -4.15 -0.01
N ALA A 252 24.40 -3.81 -0.73
CA ALA A 252 24.41 -2.78 -1.76
C ALA A 252 24.16 -1.35 -1.25
N LYS A 253 24.21 -1.10 0.08
CA LYS A 253 23.94 0.23 0.66
C LYS A 253 24.78 1.35 0.05
N ASP A 254 26.01 1.07 -0.34
CA ASP A 254 26.89 2.08 -0.94
C ASP A 254 26.40 2.54 -2.33
N LYS A 255 25.48 1.78 -2.96
CA LYS A 255 24.81 2.17 -4.21
C LYS A 255 23.54 2.98 -3.98
N TRP A 256 22.68 2.58 -3.04
CA TRP A 256 21.36 3.20 -2.86
C TRP A 256 21.30 4.26 -1.76
N LEU A 257 22.07 4.12 -0.68
CA LEU A 257 22.04 5.08 0.43
C LEU A 257 22.45 6.49 0.01
N PRO A 258 23.45 6.71 -0.86
CA PRO A 258 23.78 8.05 -1.36
C PRO A 258 22.65 8.72 -2.14
N THR A 259 21.66 7.95 -2.62
CA THR A 259 20.49 8.52 -3.32
C THR A 259 19.44 9.10 -2.36
N TRP A 260 19.56 8.82 -1.06
CA TRP A 260 18.64 9.31 -0.04
C TRP A 260 19.14 10.67 0.47
N PRO A 261 18.32 11.73 0.38
CA PRO A 261 18.73 13.05 0.86
C PRO A 261 19.08 13.08 2.36
N THR A 262 20.06 13.92 2.70
CA THR A 262 20.44 14.20 4.10
C THR A 262 19.38 15.02 4.84
N ASP A 263 18.55 15.77 4.12
CA ASP A 263 17.38 16.44 4.65
C ASP A 263 16.27 15.41 4.97
N PRO A 264 15.88 15.21 6.25
CA PRO A 264 14.81 14.30 6.63
C PRO A 264 13.48 14.61 5.95
N LYS A 265 13.21 15.88 5.63
CA LYS A 265 11.99 16.25 4.90
C LYS A 265 11.99 15.62 3.52
N GLN A 266 13.12 15.61 2.83
CA GLN A 266 13.19 15.09 1.46
C GLN A 266 13.26 13.56 1.38
N ARG A 267 13.85 12.88 2.38
CA ARG A 267 13.86 11.41 2.45
C ARG A 267 12.61 10.81 3.12
N GLY A 268 11.81 11.62 3.81
CA GLY A 268 10.55 11.22 4.44
C GLY A 268 9.33 11.68 3.65
N MET A 269 8.15 11.16 4.03
CA MET A 269 6.88 11.74 3.59
C MET A 269 6.58 12.97 4.46
N GLU A 270 6.55 14.15 3.84
CA GLU A 270 6.25 15.41 4.53
C GLU A 270 4.76 15.68 4.45
N ILE A 271 4.06 15.52 5.57
CA ILE A 271 2.59 15.67 5.65
C ILE A 271 2.26 17.06 6.18
N GLU A 272 1.53 17.86 5.40
CA GLU A 272 1.01 19.15 5.84
C GLU A 272 -0.28 19.01 6.65
N TYR A 273 -1.22 18.19 6.16
CA TYR A 273 -2.44 17.88 6.90
C TYR A 273 -3.08 16.56 6.46
N VAL A 274 -3.93 16.05 7.34
CA VAL A 274 -4.86 14.95 7.10
C VAL A 274 -6.25 15.41 7.52
N LYS A 275 -7.25 15.19 6.67
CA LYS A 275 -8.65 15.44 6.97
C LYS A 275 -9.49 14.24 6.58
N MET A 276 -10.43 13.88 7.45
CA MET A 276 -11.38 12.79 7.23
C MET A 276 -12.77 13.30 7.56
N TRP A 277 -13.70 13.12 6.63
CA TRP A 277 -15.12 13.43 6.79
C TRP A 277 -15.90 12.15 6.59
N GLN A 278 -16.94 11.96 7.37
CA GLN A 278 -17.88 10.87 7.20
C GLN A 278 -19.20 11.42 6.69
N LYS A 279 -19.83 10.68 5.78
CA LYS A 279 -21.21 10.96 5.37
C LYS A 279 -22.15 10.65 6.55
N CYS A 280 -22.93 11.63 6.98
CA CYS A 280 -23.94 11.48 8.04
C CYS A 280 -25.29 11.07 7.47
#